data_AF-A0A6G8G1Q0-F1
#
_entry.id   AF-A0A6G8G1Q0-F1
#
_cell.length_a   1.000
_cell.length_b   1.000
_cell.length_c   1.000
_cell.angle_alpha   90.00
_cell.angle_beta   90.00
_cell.angle_gamma   90.00
#
_symmetry.space_group_name_H-M   'P 1'
#
loop_
_entity.id
_entity.type
_entity.pdbx_description
1 polymer ?
#
loop_
_entity_poly.entity_id
_entity_poly.type
_entity_poly.pdbx_seq_one_letter_code
_entity_poly.pdbx_strand_id
1 'polypeptide(L)'
;MTTQQDPAGGATRTERDTMGAVEVPADRYWGAQTQRSLEHFDIGRDTFVWGRPVVRGLGLLKKAAALANAELGLLPEDVARAVVEAADEVARGELDGHFPLVVFQTGSGTQSNMNANEVVSNRAIELLGGELGSKSPVHPNDHVNRSQSSNDTFPTAVHVAVALELAERLHPAVDALCEALEAKAAEYADVVKVGRTHLQDATPVMLGQEIGAWAGQLREAQADVRHAGERVLALAIGGTAVGTGLNAPAAFGPAVARHLSSETGLAFHQADNLFVQLAAHDGLVAVSSALRTLAGGLMKLANDVRWLASGPRTGIGELRIPENEPGSSIMPGKVNPTQSEAMTMVVTRVFGNDATVGFAGTQGNFQLNVFTPVMAHAVLESVRLVSDACRSFREHCVVGLEADRAVIAEHLDADLMLVTALAPHIGYDAAAAIAKQAHRDGSTLREAALASGSVSAEDYDRWVDPAAMTRPD
;
A
#
# COMPACT_ATOMS: atom_id res chain seq x y z
N MET A 1 14.28 14.69 36.72
CA MET A 1 15.73 14.42 36.59
C MET A 1 15.94 12.96 36.92
N THR A 2 15.78 12.11 35.93
CA THR A 2 16.10 10.68 36.00
C THR A 2 17.01 10.43 34.82
N THR A 3 18.31 10.48 35.11
CA THR A 3 19.39 10.09 34.22
C THR A 3 19.20 8.63 33.86
N GLN A 4 18.66 8.37 32.67
CA GLN A 4 18.81 7.09 32.01
C GLN A 4 20.31 6.93 31.75
N GLN A 5 20.89 5.92 32.38
CA GLN A 5 22.27 5.50 32.12
C GLN A 5 22.32 4.93 30.71
N ASP A 6 23.13 5.56 29.85
CA ASP A 6 23.51 5.05 28.54
C ASP A 6 24.11 3.63 28.68
N PRO A 7 23.67 2.66 27.87
CA PRO A 7 24.36 1.39 27.79
C PRO A 7 25.65 1.59 26.99
N ALA A 8 26.78 1.41 27.68
CA ALA A 8 28.13 1.13 27.18
C ALA A 8 28.93 2.31 26.57
N GLY A 9 30.07 2.61 27.21
CA GLY A 9 31.15 3.42 26.65
C GLY A 9 31.83 2.73 25.46
N GLY A 10 31.22 2.86 24.29
CA GLY A 10 31.86 2.59 23.00
C GLY A 10 32.88 3.68 22.65
N ALA A 11 33.88 3.32 21.83
CA ALA A 11 34.81 4.32 21.29
C ALA A 11 34.04 5.34 20.43
N THR A 12 34.39 6.62 20.52
CA THR A 12 33.88 7.69 19.67
C THR A 12 34.99 8.25 18.78
N ARG A 13 34.59 8.94 17.70
CA ARG A 13 35.45 9.82 16.92
C ARG A 13 34.87 11.23 16.93
N THR A 14 35.74 12.23 16.96
CA THR A 14 35.33 13.63 16.83
C THR A 14 35.18 13.99 15.36
N GLU A 15 33.96 14.34 14.93
CA GLU A 15 33.73 14.98 13.63
C GLU A 15 33.41 16.48 13.79
N ARG A 16 33.50 17.23 12.70
CA ARG A 16 33.16 18.67 12.68
C ARG A 16 32.24 19.02 11.53
N ASP A 17 31.27 19.87 11.80
CA ASP A 17 30.52 20.63 10.79
C ASP A 17 30.72 22.14 11.03
N THR A 18 29.94 22.97 10.36
CA THR A 18 30.02 24.44 10.50
C THR A 18 29.59 24.93 11.89
N MET A 19 28.93 24.09 12.70
CA MET A 19 28.52 24.40 14.08
C MET A 19 29.56 23.96 15.13
N GLY A 20 30.61 23.26 14.73
CA GLY A 20 31.72 22.86 15.60
C GLY A 20 31.89 21.34 15.68
N ALA A 21 32.57 20.88 16.74
CA ALA A 21 32.83 19.46 16.97
C ALA A 21 31.60 18.73 17.54
N VAL A 22 31.51 17.43 17.27
CA VAL A 22 30.55 16.50 17.88
C VAL A 22 31.17 15.11 17.94
N GLU A 23 30.86 14.36 19.00
CA GLU A 23 31.32 12.98 19.19
C GLU A 23 30.36 12.01 18.50
N VAL A 24 30.90 11.17 17.62
CA VAL A 24 30.15 10.18 16.84
C VAL A 24 30.63 8.78 17.23
N PRO A 25 29.74 7.79 17.41
CA PRO A 25 30.18 6.41 17.66
C PRO A 25 31.14 5.89 16.58
N ALA A 26 32.27 5.32 16.99
CA ALA A 26 33.35 4.92 16.07
C ALA A 26 32.94 3.74 15.16
N ASP A 27 31.95 2.95 15.55
CA ASP A 27 31.37 1.83 14.79
C ASP A 27 30.32 2.27 13.76
N ARG A 28 30.13 3.58 13.53
CA ARG A 28 29.07 4.11 12.67
C ARG A 28 29.59 4.98 11.53
N TYR A 29 29.09 4.77 10.32
CA TYR A 29 29.47 5.57 9.15
C TYR A 29 28.78 6.94 9.06
N TRP A 30 27.70 7.22 9.81
CA TRP A 30 27.14 8.58 9.80
C TRP A 30 28.08 9.58 10.45
N GLY A 31 27.94 10.88 10.16
CA GLY A 31 28.87 11.91 10.61
C GLY A 31 28.22 12.95 11.52
N ALA A 32 28.86 14.12 11.58
CA ALA A 32 28.48 15.20 12.48
C ALA A 32 27.01 15.65 12.33
N GLN A 33 26.50 15.79 11.10
CA GLN A 33 25.16 16.32 10.88
C GLN A 33 24.08 15.32 11.28
N THR A 34 24.30 14.04 11.02
CA THR A 34 23.41 12.97 11.49
C THR A 34 23.40 12.92 13.00
N GLN A 35 24.56 12.98 13.64
CA GLN A 35 24.68 12.96 15.10
C GLN A 35 23.93 14.14 15.75
N ARG A 36 24.10 15.36 15.22
CA ARG A 36 23.31 16.50 15.68
C ARG A 36 21.82 16.31 15.42
N SER A 37 21.44 15.78 14.27
CA SER A 37 20.02 15.55 13.97
C SER A 37 19.39 14.56 14.95
N LEU A 38 20.12 13.53 15.37
CA LEU A 38 19.67 12.59 16.40
C LEU A 38 19.36 13.28 17.73
N GLU A 39 20.24 14.18 18.16
CA GLU A 39 20.12 14.91 19.43
C GLU A 39 18.94 15.89 19.43
N HIS A 40 18.63 16.51 18.28
CA HIS A 40 17.64 17.58 18.21
C HIS A 40 16.23 17.13 17.78
N PHE A 41 16.12 15.96 17.13
CA PHE A 41 14.86 15.44 16.58
C PHE A 41 14.52 14.08 17.20
N ASP A 42 14.48 14.02 18.53
CA ASP A 42 14.13 12.80 19.26
C ASP A 42 12.60 12.68 19.46
N ILE A 43 11.88 12.53 18.34
CA ILE A 43 10.42 12.50 18.33
C ILE A 43 9.94 11.13 17.81
N GLY A 44 9.37 10.32 18.70
CA GLY A 44 8.71 9.06 18.33
C GLY A 44 9.65 7.98 17.80
N ARG A 45 10.91 7.98 18.22
CA ARG A 45 12.00 7.12 17.72
C ARG A 45 11.67 5.63 17.70
N ASP A 46 10.96 5.11 18.69
CA ASP A 46 10.63 3.69 18.78
C ASP A 46 9.70 3.21 17.64
N THR A 47 9.12 4.14 16.88
CA THR A 47 8.13 3.85 15.83
C THR A 47 8.46 4.52 14.50
N PHE A 48 8.99 5.74 14.53
CA PHE A 48 9.12 6.61 13.37
C PHE A 48 10.56 6.74 12.86
N VAL A 49 11.43 5.75 13.07
CA VAL A 49 12.73 5.67 12.37
C VAL A 49 12.50 5.24 10.92
N TRP A 50 13.30 5.76 9.99
CA TRP A 50 13.18 5.39 8.59
C TRP A 50 13.33 3.89 8.34
N GLY A 51 12.33 3.34 7.66
CA GLY A 51 12.40 1.98 7.16
C GLY A 51 13.27 1.86 5.91
N ARG A 52 13.57 0.61 5.58
CA ARG A 52 14.32 0.19 4.39
C ARG A 52 13.95 0.91 3.08
N PRO A 53 12.66 1.15 2.73
CA PRO A 53 12.34 1.73 1.43
C PRO A 53 12.99 3.11 1.19
N VAL A 54 12.99 3.98 2.20
CA VAL A 54 13.60 5.32 2.10
C VAL A 54 15.12 5.22 2.04
N VAL A 55 15.73 4.35 2.86
CA VAL A 55 17.19 4.11 2.85
C VAL A 55 17.65 3.56 1.50
N ARG A 56 16.93 2.58 0.94
CA ARG A 56 17.18 2.03 -0.40
C ARG A 56 17.06 3.12 -1.47
N GLY A 57 16.01 3.94 -1.43
CA GLY A 57 15.81 5.05 -2.36
C GLY A 57 16.95 6.07 -2.32
N LEU A 58 17.46 6.39 -1.13
CA LEU A 58 18.63 7.26 -0.95
C LEU A 58 19.90 6.62 -1.53
N GLY A 59 20.17 5.34 -1.26
CA GLY A 59 21.30 4.61 -1.84
C GLY A 59 21.28 4.61 -3.36
N LEU A 60 20.14 4.25 -3.97
CA LEU A 60 19.94 4.25 -5.42
C LEU A 60 20.16 5.64 -6.03
N LEU A 61 19.64 6.69 -5.38
CA LEU A 61 19.85 8.06 -5.82
C LEU A 61 21.33 8.45 -5.79
N LYS A 62 22.06 8.14 -4.71
CA LYS A 62 23.48 8.48 -4.60
C LYS A 62 24.33 7.72 -5.61
N LYS A 63 24.01 6.45 -5.86
CA LYS A 63 24.62 5.64 -6.93
C LYS A 63 24.41 6.30 -8.30
N ALA A 64 23.16 6.61 -8.66
CA ALA A 64 22.83 7.23 -9.94
C ALA A 64 23.44 8.64 -10.10
N ALA A 65 23.49 9.43 -9.04
CA ALA A 65 24.12 10.76 -9.04
C ALA A 65 25.64 10.69 -9.22
N ALA A 66 26.32 9.71 -8.62
CA ALA A 66 27.76 9.50 -8.82
C ALA A 66 28.06 9.08 -10.26
N LEU A 67 27.28 8.16 -10.84
CA LEU A 67 27.41 7.76 -12.25
C LEU A 67 27.18 8.93 -13.21
N ALA A 68 26.13 9.72 -12.98
CA ALA A 68 25.83 10.90 -13.79
C ALA A 68 26.95 11.95 -13.71
N ASN A 69 27.47 12.24 -12.52
CA ASN A 69 28.58 13.19 -12.37
C ASN A 69 29.88 12.66 -13.01
N ALA A 70 30.16 11.35 -12.94
CA ALA A 70 31.31 10.74 -13.60
C ALA A 70 31.20 10.84 -15.13
N GLU A 71 30.03 10.53 -15.68
CA GLU A 71 29.73 10.66 -17.12
C GLU A 71 29.90 12.11 -17.62
N LEU A 72 29.56 13.09 -16.77
CA LEU A 72 29.70 14.52 -17.06
C LEU A 72 31.11 15.07 -16.74
N GLY A 73 32.05 14.23 -16.30
CA GLY A 73 33.42 14.63 -15.98
C GLY A 73 33.54 15.52 -14.73
N LEU A 74 32.56 15.47 -13.83
CA LEU A 74 32.49 16.29 -12.61
C LEU A 74 32.99 15.59 -11.35
N LEU A 75 33.26 14.29 -11.43
CA LEU A 75 33.77 13.49 -10.32
C LEU A 75 34.97 12.66 -10.80
N PRO A 76 36.11 12.66 -10.08
CA PRO A 76 37.23 11.78 -10.39
C PRO A 76 36.81 10.31 -10.41
N GLU A 77 37.39 9.52 -11.29
CA GLU A 77 36.96 8.13 -11.55
C GLU A 77 37.11 7.22 -10.33
N ASP A 78 38.19 7.36 -9.57
CA ASP A 78 38.44 6.62 -8.34
C ASP A 78 37.42 6.97 -7.24
N VAL A 79 37.12 8.25 -7.05
CA VAL A 79 36.09 8.74 -6.13
C VAL A 79 34.70 8.26 -6.58
N ALA A 80 34.38 8.38 -7.86
CA ALA A 80 33.10 7.95 -8.40
C ALA A 80 32.85 6.46 -8.16
N ARG A 81 33.84 5.61 -8.44
CA ARG A 81 33.76 4.17 -8.21
C ARG A 81 33.53 3.82 -6.74
N ALA A 82 34.27 4.44 -5.82
CA ALA A 82 34.10 4.20 -4.39
C ALA A 82 32.73 4.68 -3.87
N VAL A 83 32.23 5.82 -4.35
CA VAL A 83 30.90 6.33 -4.00
C VAL A 83 29.81 5.41 -4.56
N VAL A 84 29.95 4.92 -5.79
CA VAL A 84 29.01 3.97 -6.39
C VAL A 84 28.95 2.68 -5.58
N GLU A 85 30.09 2.11 -5.20
CA GLU A 85 30.16 0.89 -4.39
C GLU A 85 29.50 1.09 -3.02
N ALA A 86 29.86 2.14 -2.29
CA ALA A 86 29.26 2.46 -0.99
C ALA A 86 27.74 2.72 -1.08
N ALA A 87 27.29 3.45 -2.10
CA ALA A 87 25.87 3.71 -2.32
C ALA A 87 25.10 2.44 -2.70
N ASP A 88 25.74 1.50 -3.40
CA ASP A 88 25.18 0.20 -3.72
C ASP A 88 25.02 -0.68 -2.46
N GLU A 89 25.97 -0.66 -1.52
CA GLU A 89 25.82 -1.31 -0.21
C GLU A 89 24.62 -0.77 0.58
N VAL A 90 24.40 0.56 0.56
CA VAL A 90 23.18 1.18 1.11
C VAL A 90 21.93 0.68 0.37
N ALA A 91 21.97 0.66 -0.98
CA ALA A 91 20.87 0.20 -1.80
C ALA A 91 20.58 -1.30 -1.64
N ARG A 92 21.55 -2.12 -1.21
CA ARG A 92 21.40 -3.55 -0.89
C ARG A 92 21.00 -3.82 0.57
N GLY A 93 21.17 -2.84 1.46
CA GLY A 93 20.71 -2.90 2.85
C GLY A 93 21.77 -3.36 3.83
N GLU A 94 23.03 -3.40 3.39
CA GLU A 94 24.17 -3.82 4.20
C GLU A 94 24.50 -2.76 5.27
N LEU A 95 24.01 -1.53 5.09
CA LEU A 95 24.32 -0.37 5.91
C LEU A 95 23.09 0.24 6.61
N ASP A 96 21.95 -0.47 6.68
CA ASP A 96 20.71 0.06 7.28
C ASP A 96 20.89 0.53 8.73
N GLY A 97 21.76 -0.14 9.50
CA GLY A 97 22.11 0.24 10.87
C GLY A 97 22.79 1.61 11.02
N HIS A 98 23.10 2.29 9.91
CA HIS A 98 23.70 3.63 9.88
C HIS A 98 22.72 4.74 9.51
N PHE A 99 21.41 4.44 9.49
CA PHE A 99 20.35 5.41 9.18
C PHE A 99 19.37 5.59 10.36
N PRO A 100 19.80 6.28 11.44
CA PRO A 100 19.07 6.29 12.70
C PRO A 100 18.02 7.41 12.79
N LEU A 101 17.83 8.20 11.72
CA LEU A 101 16.97 9.38 11.74
C LEU A 101 15.49 9.03 11.67
N VAL A 102 14.67 9.91 12.26
CA VAL A 102 13.22 9.76 12.34
C VAL A 102 12.49 10.50 11.20
N VAL A 103 11.21 10.18 11.02
CA VAL A 103 10.28 10.86 10.10
C VAL A 103 10.15 12.33 10.49
N PHE A 104 9.95 12.62 11.78
CA PHE A 104 9.74 13.97 12.30
C PHE A 104 11.04 14.74 12.44
N GLN A 105 11.59 15.13 11.30
CA GLN A 105 12.87 15.82 11.14
C GLN A 105 12.66 17.15 10.41
N THR A 106 13.71 17.79 9.87
CA THR A 106 13.55 18.87 8.87
C THR A 106 12.56 18.47 7.78
N GLY A 107 11.56 19.31 7.53
CA GLY A 107 10.44 19.01 6.64
C GLY A 107 10.78 18.78 5.16
N SER A 108 11.97 19.20 4.71
CA SER A 108 12.51 18.90 3.39
C SER A 108 13.20 17.53 3.30
N GLY A 109 13.41 16.85 4.43
CA GLY A 109 14.23 15.64 4.51
C GLY A 109 15.75 15.88 4.37
N THR A 110 16.21 17.12 4.54
CA THR A 110 17.64 17.50 4.46
C THR A 110 18.52 16.63 5.35
N GLN A 111 18.09 16.33 6.57
CA GLN A 111 18.92 15.54 7.49
C GLN A 111 19.10 14.10 7.01
N SER A 112 18.08 13.49 6.41
CA SER A 112 18.18 12.16 5.78
C SER A 112 19.05 12.17 4.52
N ASN A 113 18.97 13.23 3.70
CA ASN A 113 19.91 13.42 2.59
C ASN A 113 21.36 13.49 3.10
N MET A 114 21.60 14.27 4.15
CA MET A 114 22.93 14.41 4.74
C MET A 114 23.40 13.12 5.43
N ASN A 115 22.51 12.36 6.05
CA ASN A 115 22.82 11.05 6.59
C ASN A 115 23.29 10.08 5.50
N ALA A 116 22.60 10.03 4.35
CA ALA A 116 23.07 9.25 3.20
C ALA A 116 24.43 9.75 2.69
N ASN A 117 24.62 11.07 2.59
CA ASN A 117 25.90 11.64 2.16
C ASN A 117 27.05 11.25 3.08
N GLU A 118 26.87 11.34 4.40
CA GLU A 118 27.89 11.01 5.40
C GLU A 118 28.20 9.52 5.42
N VAL A 119 27.18 8.65 5.39
CA VAL A 119 27.37 7.19 5.36
C VAL A 119 28.12 6.76 4.12
N VAL A 120 27.69 7.22 2.94
CA VAL A 120 28.34 6.89 1.67
C VAL A 120 29.76 7.47 1.60
N SER A 121 29.97 8.70 2.10
CA SER A 121 31.29 9.33 2.17
C SER A 121 32.25 8.52 3.03
N ASN A 122 31.87 8.20 4.28
CA ASN A 122 32.75 7.48 5.20
C ASN A 122 33.03 6.06 4.74
N ARG A 123 32.03 5.37 4.17
CA ARG A 123 32.24 4.04 3.59
C ARG A 123 33.17 4.10 2.36
N ALA A 124 32.99 5.09 1.47
CA ALA A 124 33.88 5.28 0.33
C ALA A 124 35.31 5.65 0.74
N ILE A 125 35.49 6.41 1.83
CA ILE A 125 36.80 6.69 2.42
C ILE A 125 37.46 5.40 2.88
N GLU A 126 36.73 4.54 3.59
CA GLU A 126 37.24 3.25 4.06
C GLU A 126 37.65 2.33 2.91
N LEU A 127 36.83 2.25 1.85
CA LEU A 127 37.14 1.51 0.62
C LEU A 127 38.44 2.00 -0.06
N LEU A 128 38.78 3.28 0.12
CA LEU A 128 40.00 3.91 -0.37
C LEU A 128 41.15 3.91 0.64
N GLY A 129 40.98 3.26 1.81
CA GLY A 129 41.99 3.14 2.85
C GLY A 129 42.24 4.43 3.65
N GLY A 130 41.30 5.38 3.63
CA GLY A 130 41.38 6.62 4.39
C GLY A 130 40.81 6.51 5.81
N GLU A 131 40.76 7.65 6.51
CA GLU A 131 40.28 7.75 7.89
C GLU A 131 38.84 8.26 7.94
N LEU A 132 37.92 7.51 8.57
CA LEU A 132 36.52 7.92 8.75
C LEU A 132 36.42 9.28 9.43
N GLY A 133 35.50 10.12 8.95
CA GLY A 133 35.26 11.47 9.46
C GLY A 133 36.24 12.53 8.94
N SER A 134 37.32 12.13 8.27
CA SER A 134 38.28 13.08 7.65
C SER A 134 37.69 13.85 6.47
N LYS A 135 36.62 13.32 5.85
CA LYS A 135 36.01 13.81 4.60
C LYS A 135 36.99 13.82 3.41
N SER A 136 38.05 13.02 3.49
CA SER A 136 39.08 12.87 2.47
C SER A 136 39.39 11.39 2.27
N PRO A 137 39.49 10.89 1.03
CA PRO A 137 39.39 11.64 -0.23
C PRO A 137 37.95 11.94 -0.68
N VAL A 138 36.92 11.43 0.02
CA VAL A 138 35.52 11.58 -0.39
C VAL A 138 34.78 12.54 0.56
N HIS A 139 34.48 13.76 0.10
CA HIS A 139 33.72 14.74 0.89
C HIS A 139 32.20 14.55 0.72
N PRO A 140 31.40 14.57 1.80
CA PRO A 140 29.96 14.29 1.72
C PRO A 140 29.18 15.33 0.89
N ASN A 141 29.60 16.59 0.86
CA ASN A 141 28.93 17.62 0.04
C ASN A 141 29.51 17.67 -1.37
N ASP A 142 30.81 17.96 -1.45
CA ASP A 142 31.52 18.23 -2.71
C ASP A 142 31.62 17.03 -3.65
N HIS A 143 31.55 15.79 -3.14
CA HIS A 143 31.58 14.57 -3.94
C HIS A 143 30.23 13.85 -3.93
N VAL A 144 29.74 13.41 -2.76
CA VAL A 144 28.51 12.59 -2.70
C VAL A 144 27.25 13.39 -3.03
N ASN A 145 27.20 14.67 -2.63
CA ASN A 145 26.11 15.60 -2.95
C ASN A 145 26.43 16.53 -4.14
N ARG A 146 27.41 16.17 -4.98
CA ARG A 146 27.77 16.97 -6.16
C ARG A 146 26.58 17.12 -7.10
N SER A 147 26.34 18.35 -7.57
CA SER A 147 25.23 18.73 -8.46
C SER A 147 23.82 18.56 -7.87
N GLN A 148 23.72 18.32 -6.56
CA GLN A 148 22.47 18.04 -5.86
C GLN A 148 22.13 19.10 -4.81
N SER A 149 20.87 19.14 -4.41
CA SER A 149 20.35 19.87 -3.25
C SER A 149 19.54 18.93 -2.37
N SER A 150 19.46 19.19 -1.07
CA SER A 150 18.53 18.43 -0.23
C SER A 150 17.08 18.52 -0.72
N ASN A 151 16.72 19.67 -1.31
CA ASN A 151 15.35 19.93 -1.76
C ASN A 151 14.96 19.11 -3.00
N ASP A 152 15.90 18.72 -3.86
CA ASP A 152 15.61 17.89 -5.03
C ASP A 152 16.02 16.42 -4.88
N THR A 153 16.79 16.09 -3.84
CA THR A 153 17.23 14.72 -3.56
C THR A 153 16.22 13.93 -2.74
N PHE A 154 15.76 14.46 -1.60
CA PHE A 154 14.83 13.72 -0.75
C PHE A 154 13.49 13.40 -1.45
N PRO A 155 12.79 14.33 -2.13
CA PRO A 155 11.59 13.96 -2.88
C PRO A 155 11.88 12.95 -4.00
N THR A 156 13.04 13.02 -4.65
CA THR A 156 13.46 12.01 -5.64
C THR A 156 13.61 10.63 -5.01
N ALA A 157 14.30 10.52 -3.87
CA ALA A 157 14.47 9.25 -3.15
C ALA A 157 13.13 8.68 -2.67
N VAL A 158 12.21 9.54 -2.21
CA VAL A 158 10.85 9.15 -1.82
C VAL A 158 10.05 8.63 -3.01
N HIS A 159 10.08 9.32 -4.15
CA HIS A 159 9.42 8.87 -5.38
C HIS A 159 9.95 7.52 -5.86
N VAL A 160 11.27 7.33 -5.84
CA VAL A 160 11.90 6.03 -6.13
C VAL A 160 11.43 4.95 -5.16
N ALA A 161 11.43 5.22 -3.85
CA ALA A 161 10.99 4.27 -2.84
C ALA A 161 9.52 3.85 -3.03
N VAL A 162 8.62 4.82 -3.26
CA VAL A 162 7.20 4.56 -3.48
C VAL A 162 6.99 3.77 -4.77
N ALA A 163 7.63 4.16 -5.89
CA ALA A 163 7.51 3.44 -7.15
C ALA A 163 7.97 1.98 -7.05
N LEU A 164 9.07 1.72 -6.35
CA LEU A 164 9.55 0.36 -6.09
C LEU A 164 8.60 -0.44 -5.20
N GLU A 165 8.10 0.13 -4.09
CA GLU A 165 7.16 -0.58 -3.22
C GLU A 165 5.81 -0.85 -3.91
N LEU A 166 5.35 0.03 -4.79
CA LEU A 166 4.19 -0.23 -5.65
C LEU A 166 4.45 -1.42 -6.58
N ALA A 167 5.57 -1.40 -7.31
CA ALA A 167 5.91 -2.41 -8.31
C ALA A 167 6.25 -3.79 -7.72
N GLU A 168 7.06 -3.83 -6.66
CA GLU A 168 7.63 -5.06 -6.11
C GLU A 168 6.76 -5.68 -5.02
N ARG A 169 5.93 -4.88 -4.33
CA ARG A 169 5.14 -5.35 -3.17
C ARG A 169 3.64 -5.28 -3.43
N LEU A 170 3.11 -4.08 -3.71
CA LEU A 170 1.65 -3.88 -3.75
C LEU A 170 0.99 -4.56 -4.93
N HIS A 171 1.46 -4.26 -6.14
CA HIS A 171 0.83 -4.76 -7.35
C HIS A 171 0.77 -6.30 -7.35
N PRO A 172 1.87 -7.03 -7.07
CA PRO A 172 1.82 -8.49 -7.00
C PRO A 172 0.88 -9.03 -5.90
N ALA A 173 0.81 -8.36 -4.74
CA ALA A 173 -0.05 -8.81 -3.65
C ALA A 173 -1.55 -8.65 -3.97
N VAL A 174 -1.92 -7.54 -4.62
CA VAL A 174 -3.30 -7.30 -5.05
C VAL A 174 -3.66 -8.19 -6.24
N ASP A 175 -2.77 -8.32 -7.23
CA ASP A 175 -2.97 -9.20 -8.38
C ASP A 175 -3.28 -10.63 -7.93
N ALA A 176 -2.47 -11.16 -7.00
CA ALA A 176 -2.63 -12.53 -6.54
C ALA A 176 -3.84 -12.75 -5.62
N LEU A 177 -4.33 -11.70 -4.94
CA LEU A 177 -5.62 -11.77 -4.24
C LEU A 177 -6.77 -11.81 -5.24
N CYS A 178 -6.74 -10.95 -6.27
CA CYS A 178 -7.73 -10.94 -7.34
C CYS A 178 -7.78 -12.28 -8.08
N GLU A 179 -6.63 -12.87 -8.42
CA GLU A 179 -6.54 -14.19 -9.06
C GLU A 179 -7.18 -15.29 -8.19
N ALA A 180 -6.96 -15.26 -6.87
CA ALA A 180 -7.58 -16.22 -5.95
C ALA A 180 -9.10 -16.04 -5.87
N LEU A 181 -9.59 -14.80 -5.87
CA LEU A 181 -11.02 -14.49 -5.91
C LEU A 181 -11.64 -14.92 -7.25
N GLU A 182 -10.98 -14.67 -8.37
CA GLU A 182 -11.40 -15.09 -9.71
C GLU A 182 -11.49 -16.62 -9.80
N ALA A 183 -10.52 -17.35 -9.23
CA ALA A 183 -10.56 -18.80 -9.13
C ALA A 183 -11.76 -19.29 -8.30
N LYS A 184 -12.04 -18.65 -7.15
CA LYS A 184 -13.22 -18.96 -6.33
C LYS A 184 -14.54 -18.61 -7.02
N ALA A 185 -14.56 -17.52 -7.78
CA ALA A 185 -15.71 -17.14 -8.58
C ALA A 185 -16.03 -18.21 -9.64
N ALA A 186 -14.99 -18.75 -10.30
CA ALA A 186 -15.13 -19.86 -11.24
C ALA A 186 -15.54 -21.17 -10.54
N GLU A 187 -14.99 -21.47 -9.37
CA GLU A 187 -15.34 -22.65 -8.55
C GLU A 187 -16.82 -22.66 -8.16
N TYR A 188 -17.40 -21.50 -7.88
CA TYR A 188 -18.80 -21.35 -7.45
C TYR A 188 -19.72 -20.73 -8.51
N ALA A 189 -19.36 -20.88 -9.78
CA ALA A 189 -20.17 -20.39 -10.90
C ALA A 189 -21.55 -21.07 -11.01
N ASP A 190 -21.72 -22.25 -10.41
CA ASP A 190 -22.95 -23.04 -10.39
C ASP A 190 -23.79 -22.87 -9.11
N VAL A 191 -23.29 -22.15 -8.11
CA VAL A 191 -23.94 -22.02 -6.81
C VAL A 191 -24.91 -20.84 -6.83
N VAL A 192 -26.20 -21.11 -6.97
CA VAL A 192 -27.24 -20.10 -6.79
C VAL A 192 -27.43 -19.84 -5.29
N LYS A 193 -27.62 -18.57 -4.91
CA LYS A 193 -27.95 -18.14 -3.54
C LYS A 193 -28.94 -16.96 -3.57
N VAL A 194 -29.53 -16.67 -2.41
CA VAL A 194 -30.38 -15.48 -2.23
C VAL A 194 -29.53 -14.22 -2.27
N GLY A 195 -29.84 -13.29 -3.17
CA GLY A 195 -29.24 -11.96 -3.16
C GLY A 195 -29.75 -11.15 -1.96
N ARG A 196 -28.97 -10.17 -1.48
CA ARG A 196 -29.43 -9.28 -0.40
C ARG A 196 -29.22 -7.82 -0.75
N THR A 197 -30.30 -7.05 -0.66
CA THR A 197 -30.27 -5.58 -0.82
C THR A 197 -30.92 -4.96 0.41
N HIS A 198 -30.32 -3.90 0.97
CA HIS A 198 -30.75 -3.34 2.25
C HIS A 198 -30.80 -4.36 3.40
N LEU A 199 -29.97 -5.41 3.33
CA LEU A 199 -29.95 -6.58 4.22
C LEU A 199 -31.24 -7.45 4.19
N GLN A 200 -32.16 -7.19 3.27
CA GLN A 200 -33.35 -7.99 3.05
C GLN A 200 -33.11 -9.01 1.93
N ASP A 201 -33.84 -10.12 1.96
CA ASP A 201 -33.86 -11.10 0.88
C ASP A 201 -34.28 -10.42 -0.44
N ALA A 202 -33.62 -10.80 -1.53
CA ALA A 202 -33.81 -10.26 -2.87
C ALA A 202 -33.76 -11.40 -3.89
N THR A 203 -33.79 -11.07 -5.19
CA THR A 203 -33.73 -12.09 -6.25
C THR A 203 -32.43 -12.92 -6.19
N PRO A 204 -32.44 -14.14 -6.74
CA PRO A 204 -31.25 -15.00 -6.76
C PRO A 204 -30.05 -14.38 -7.47
N VAL A 205 -28.86 -14.78 -7.04
CA VAL A 205 -27.58 -14.47 -7.66
C VAL A 205 -26.67 -15.70 -7.59
N MET A 206 -25.73 -15.85 -8.52
CA MET A 206 -24.69 -16.87 -8.38
C MET A 206 -23.65 -16.40 -7.35
N LEU A 207 -23.21 -17.27 -6.45
CA LEU A 207 -22.09 -16.97 -5.55
C LEU A 207 -20.82 -16.61 -6.36
N GLY A 208 -20.61 -17.25 -7.51
CA GLY A 208 -19.56 -16.88 -8.44
C GLY A 208 -19.67 -15.44 -8.98
N GLN A 209 -20.90 -14.93 -9.24
CA GLN A 209 -21.11 -13.53 -9.64
C GLN A 209 -20.76 -12.57 -8.49
N GLU A 210 -21.14 -12.91 -7.25
CA GLU A 210 -20.85 -12.10 -6.07
C GLU A 210 -19.35 -12.01 -5.77
N ILE A 211 -18.64 -13.15 -5.80
CA ILE A 211 -17.18 -13.20 -5.62
C ILE A 211 -16.46 -12.50 -6.78
N GLY A 212 -16.93 -12.72 -8.01
CA GLY A 212 -16.42 -12.06 -9.21
C GLY A 212 -16.54 -10.54 -9.13
N ALA A 213 -17.61 -10.02 -8.51
CA ALA A 213 -17.76 -8.59 -8.27
C ALA A 213 -16.73 -8.05 -7.26
N TRP A 214 -16.35 -8.82 -6.23
CA TRP A 214 -15.24 -8.43 -5.34
C TRP A 214 -13.92 -8.33 -6.11
N ALA A 215 -13.61 -9.33 -6.94
CA ALA A 215 -12.39 -9.30 -7.76
C ALA A 215 -12.41 -8.11 -8.74
N GLY A 216 -13.52 -7.90 -9.45
CA GLY A 216 -13.69 -6.80 -10.39
C GLY A 216 -13.46 -5.42 -9.76
N GLN A 217 -14.05 -5.18 -8.59
CA GLN A 217 -13.85 -3.93 -7.85
C GLN A 217 -12.38 -3.70 -7.49
N LEU A 218 -11.67 -4.74 -7.06
CA LEU A 218 -10.24 -4.64 -6.73
C LEU A 218 -9.37 -4.43 -7.97
N ARG A 219 -9.69 -5.07 -9.10
CA ARG A 219 -8.99 -4.86 -10.39
C ARG A 219 -9.13 -3.41 -10.87
N GLU A 220 -10.33 -2.85 -10.83
CA GLU A 220 -10.56 -1.44 -11.18
C GLU A 220 -9.76 -0.49 -10.27
N ALA A 221 -9.86 -0.67 -8.96
CA ALA A 221 -9.12 0.17 -8.01
C ALA A 221 -7.59 -0.01 -8.13
N GLN A 222 -7.09 -1.20 -8.47
CA GLN A 222 -5.68 -1.44 -8.71
C GLN A 222 -5.19 -0.75 -10.00
N ALA A 223 -6.03 -0.70 -11.04
CA ALA A 223 -5.72 0.05 -12.25
C ALA A 223 -5.56 1.55 -11.95
N ASP A 224 -6.40 2.10 -11.07
CA ASP A 224 -6.26 3.49 -10.60
C ASP A 224 -4.95 3.70 -9.84
N VAL A 225 -4.53 2.74 -8.99
CA VAL A 225 -3.24 2.83 -8.28
C VAL A 225 -2.06 2.78 -9.26
N ARG A 226 -2.11 1.92 -10.29
CA ARG A 226 -1.07 1.87 -11.34
C ARG A 226 -0.97 3.20 -12.08
N HIS A 227 -2.11 3.77 -12.47
CA HIS A 227 -2.14 5.07 -13.13
C HIS A 227 -1.62 6.20 -12.24
N ALA A 228 -2.03 6.25 -10.97
CA ALA A 228 -1.49 7.21 -10.00
C ALA A 228 0.02 7.04 -9.79
N GLY A 229 0.51 5.79 -9.82
CA GLY A 229 1.92 5.43 -9.73
C GLY A 229 2.79 6.01 -10.86
N GLU A 230 2.22 6.31 -12.04
CA GLU A 230 2.95 6.96 -13.14
C GLU A 230 3.47 8.35 -12.72
N ARG A 231 2.75 9.04 -11.82
CA ARG A 231 3.14 10.39 -11.35
C ARG A 231 4.39 10.39 -10.46
N VAL A 232 4.70 9.28 -9.80
CA VAL A 232 5.92 9.15 -8.98
C VAL A 232 7.14 8.73 -9.81
N LEU A 233 6.98 8.44 -11.10
CA LEU A 233 8.11 8.24 -12.02
C LEU A 233 8.77 9.56 -12.46
N ALA A 234 8.07 10.69 -12.29
CA ALA A 234 8.61 12.01 -12.53
C ALA A 234 9.41 12.49 -11.31
N LEU A 235 10.71 12.78 -11.51
CA LEU A 235 11.66 13.07 -10.44
C LEU A 235 12.01 14.56 -10.36
N ALA A 236 12.21 15.06 -9.13
CA ALA A 236 12.61 16.44 -8.86
C ALA A 236 14.09 16.74 -9.16
N ILE A 237 14.91 15.69 -9.31
CA ILE A 237 16.37 15.79 -9.42
C ILE A 237 16.81 16.73 -10.55
N GLY A 238 17.77 17.60 -10.24
CA GLY A 238 18.23 18.67 -11.13
C GLY A 238 17.49 20.00 -10.94
N GLY A 239 16.45 20.05 -10.09
CA GLY A 239 15.80 21.30 -9.68
C GLY A 239 16.62 22.11 -8.66
N THR A 240 17.57 21.46 -8.01
CA THR A 240 18.44 22.00 -6.95
C THR A 240 17.67 22.70 -5.83
N ALA A 241 17.96 23.97 -5.53
CA ALA A 241 17.43 24.63 -4.34
C ALA A 241 15.95 25.01 -4.47
N VAL A 242 15.55 25.52 -5.64
CA VAL A 242 14.25 26.19 -5.84
C VAL A 242 13.59 25.87 -7.18
N GLY A 243 14.14 24.95 -7.97
CA GLY A 243 13.59 24.48 -9.25
C GLY A 243 14.31 25.00 -10.48
N THR A 244 15.29 25.90 -10.31
CA THR A 244 16.02 26.53 -11.43
C THR A 244 17.17 25.69 -11.97
N GLY A 245 17.64 24.69 -11.22
CA GLY A 245 18.83 23.92 -11.56
C GLY A 245 20.16 24.66 -11.35
N LEU A 246 20.15 25.78 -10.61
CA LEU A 246 21.38 26.51 -10.27
C LEU A 246 22.41 25.57 -9.64
N ASN A 247 23.66 25.63 -10.12
CA ASN A 247 24.80 24.80 -9.72
C ASN A 247 24.75 23.32 -10.14
N ALA A 248 23.81 22.92 -10.99
CA ALA A 248 23.82 21.61 -11.66
C ALA A 248 23.95 21.78 -13.19
N PRO A 249 24.70 20.91 -13.88
CA PRO A 249 24.63 20.87 -15.35
C PRO A 249 23.22 20.52 -15.83
N ALA A 250 22.80 21.10 -16.95
CA ALA A 250 21.47 20.83 -17.52
C ALA A 250 21.21 19.34 -17.79
N ALA A 251 22.25 18.57 -18.13
CA ALA A 251 22.16 17.14 -18.39
C ALA A 251 22.11 16.26 -17.12
N PHE A 252 22.34 16.82 -15.92
CA PHE A 252 22.47 16.05 -14.69
C PHE A 252 21.17 15.31 -14.31
N GLY A 253 20.06 16.02 -14.20
CA GLY A 253 18.76 15.41 -13.84
C GLY A 253 18.32 14.30 -14.79
N PRO A 254 18.35 14.51 -16.13
CA PRO A 254 18.05 13.46 -17.10
C PRO A 254 19.00 12.25 -17.01
N ALA A 255 20.30 12.47 -16.77
CA ALA A 255 21.26 11.39 -16.61
C ALA A 255 20.99 10.57 -15.34
N VAL A 256 20.68 11.22 -14.21
CA VAL A 256 20.32 10.52 -12.96
C VAL A 256 19.06 9.68 -13.16
N ALA A 257 18.01 10.24 -13.77
CA ALA A 257 16.79 9.51 -14.04
C ALA A 257 17.04 8.28 -14.95
N ARG A 258 17.88 8.41 -15.98
CA ARG A 258 18.27 7.29 -16.84
C ARG A 258 19.00 6.19 -16.08
N HIS A 259 19.95 6.54 -15.21
CA HIS A 259 20.68 5.55 -14.39
C HIS A 259 19.73 4.85 -13.40
N LEU A 260 18.82 5.58 -12.75
CA LEU A 260 17.77 4.99 -11.91
C LEU A 260 16.87 4.03 -12.71
N SER A 261 16.47 4.41 -13.91
CA SER A 261 15.65 3.56 -14.78
C SER A 261 16.38 2.28 -15.18
N SER A 262 17.66 2.37 -15.53
CA SER A 262 18.48 1.20 -15.86
C SER A 262 18.65 0.26 -14.67
N GLU A 263 18.81 0.80 -13.46
CA GLU A 263 19.04 0.02 -12.25
C GLU A 263 17.76 -0.69 -11.76
N THR A 264 16.61 -0.05 -11.91
CA THR A 264 15.34 -0.50 -11.32
C THR A 264 14.40 -1.17 -12.32
N GLY A 265 14.58 -0.94 -13.62
CA GLY A 265 13.65 -1.34 -14.67
C GLY A 265 12.38 -0.47 -14.75
N LEU A 266 12.24 0.56 -13.92
CA LEU A 266 11.11 1.50 -13.95
C LEU A 266 11.43 2.72 -14.82
N ALA A 267 10.45 3.28 -15.51
CA ALA A 267 10.65 4.38 -16.46
C ALA A 267 10.73 5.77 -15.79
N PHE A 268 11.70 5.96 -14.90
CA PHE A 268 11.96 7.25 -14.28
C PHE A 268 12.42 8.29 -15.32
N HIS A 269 11.96 9.53 -15.14
CA HIS A 269 12.35 10.68 -15.94
C HIS A 269 12.43 11.94 -15.06
N GLN A 270 13.21 12.93 -15.50
CA GLN A 270 13.16 14.24 -14.87
C GLN A 270 11.79 14.87 -15.15
N ALA A 271 11.17 15.47 -14.14
CA ALA A 271 9.88 16.12 -14.34
C ALA A 271 9.98 17.34 -15.25
N ASP A 272 8.96 17.54 -16.09
CA ASP A 272 8.88 18.67 -17.03
C ASP A 272 8.91 20.04 -16.32
N ASN A 273 8.34 20.11 -15.10
CA ASN A 273 8.35 21.31 -14.28
C ASN A 273 8.89 21.01 -12.88
N LEU A 274 10.17 21.36 -12.69
CA LEU A 274 10.89 21.16 -11.44
C LEU A 274 10.35 22.03 -10.30
N PHE A 275 9.78 23.20 -10.57
CA PHE A 275 9.17 24.04 -9.54
C PHE A 275 7.97 23.34 -8.90
N VAL A 276 7.14 22.67 -9.72
CA VAL A 276 5.98 21.92 -9.22
C VAL A 276 6.43 20.75 -8.35
N GLN A 277 7.46 20.00 -8.76
CA GLN A 277 7.92 18.84 -8.00
C GLN A 277 8.62 19.17 -6.67
N LEU A 278 9.07 20.42 -6.50
CA LEU A 278 9.61 20.90 -5.23
C LEU A 278 8.51 21.53 -4.37
N ALA A 279 7.66 22.37 -4.95
CA ALA A 279 6.64 23.12 -4.23
C ALA A 279 5.43 22.28 -3.82
N ALA A 280 5.21 21.13 -4.46
CA ALA A 280 4.09 20.23 -4.21
C ALA A 280 4.49 18.74 -4.33
N HIS A 281 3.68 17.87 -3.74
CA HIS A 281 3.84 16.42 -3.82
C HIS A 281 2.55 15.74 -4.31
N ASP A 282 1.98 16.27 -5.40
CA ASP A 282 0.71 15.80 -5.97
C ASP A 282 0.78 14.35 -6.47
N GLY A 283 1.96 13.86 -6.82
CA GLY A 283 2.18 12.44 -7.12
C GLY A 283 1.89 11.55 -5.90
N LEU A 284 2.39 11.93 -4.72
CA LEU A 284 2.12 11.20 -3.47
C LEU A 284 0.65 11.31 -3.05
N VAL A 285 0.03 12.47 -3.22
CA VAL A 285 -1.41 12.67 -2.94
C VAL A 285 -2.27 11.78 -3.85
N ALA A 286 -1.93 11.71 -5.15
CA ALA A 286 -2.65 10.86 -6.09
C ALA A 286 -2.54 9.37 -5.74
N VAL A 287 -1.33 8.90 -5.42
CA VAL A 287 -1.10 7.52 -4.98
C VAL A 287 -1.89 7.22 -3.70
N SER A 288 -1.84 8.10 -2.70
CA SER A 288 -2.57 7.95 -1.45
C SER A 288 -4.09 7.87 -1.66
N SER A 289 -4.65 8.75 -2.49
CA SER A 289 -6.09 8.74 -2.78
C SER A 289 -6.51 7.47 -3.52
N ALA A 290 -5.69 6.96 -4.45
CA ALA A 290 -5.96 5.69 -5.13
C ALA A 290 -5.89 4.50 -4.17
N LEU A 291 -4.91 4.49 -3.26
CA LEU A 291 -4.82 3.49 -2.18
C LEU A 291 -6.05 3.51 -1.27
N ARG A 292 -6.60 4.69 -0.94
CA ARG A 292 -7.86 4.80 -0.19
C ARG A 292 -9.02 4.14 -0.95
N THR A 293 -9.14 4.35 -2.25
CA THR A 293 -10.18 3.71 -3.07
C THR A 293 -10.04 2.19 -3.07
N LEU A 294 -8.82 1.67 -3.27
CA LEU A 294 -8.53 0.23 -3.16
C LEU A 294 -8.89 -0.32 -1.77
N ALA A 295 -8.52 0.41 -0.71
CA ALA A 295 -8.86 0.05 0.66
C ALA A 295 -10.39 0.01 0.89
N GLY A 296 -11.16 0.87 0.23
CA GLY A 296 -12.63 0.81 0.23
C GLY A 296 -13.17 -0.50 -0.34
N GLY A 297 -12.61 -0.98 -1.45
CA GLY A 297 -12.94 -2.30 -2.01
C GLY A 297 -12.59 -3.46 -1.06
N LEU A 298 -11.42 -3.39 -0.43
CA LEU A 298 -10.98 -4.39 0.57
C LEU A 298 -11.89 -4.42 1.81
N MET A 299 -12.36 -3.25 2.27
CA MET A 299 -13.33 -3.16 3.37
C MET A 299 -14.64 -3.88 3.01
N LYS A 300 -15.16 -3.66 1.79
CA LYS A 300 -16.37 -4.32 1.31
C LYS A 300 -16.19 -5.82 1.25
N LEU A 301 -15.13 -6.31 0.59
CA LEU A 301 -14.79 -7.74 0.52
C LEU A 301 -14.74 -8.39 1.92
N ALA A 302 -13.96 -7.82 2.84
CA ALA A 302 -13.78 -8.40 4.17
C ALA A 302 -15.07 -8.40 4.99
N ASN A 303 -15.91 -7.37 4.83
CA ASN A 303 -17.23 -7.29 5.45
C ASN A 303 -18.18 -8.36 4.93
N ASP A 304 -18.28 -8.50 3.60
CA ASP A 304 -19.18 -9.49 3.02
C ASP A 304 -18.78 -10.90 3.46
N VAL A 305 -17.49 -11.25 3.39
CA VAL A 305 -16.98 -12.56 3.81
C VAL A 305 -17.34 -12.84 5.29
N ARG A 306 -17.11 -11.89 6.21
CA ARG A 306 -17.42 -12.12 7.63
C ARG A 306 -18.92 -12.22 7.91
N TRP A 307 -19.75 -11.51 7.17
CA TRP A 307 -21.21 -11.59 7.32
C TRP A 307 -21.74 -12.90 6.75
N LEU A 308 -21.31 -13.28 5.55
CA LEU A 308 -21.69 -14.55 4.93
C LEU A 308 -21.20 -15.76 5.72
N ALA A 309 -20.08 -15.63 6.45
CA ALA A 309 -19.58 -16.66 7.35
C ALA A 309 -20.11 -16.58 8.80
N SER A 310 -21.01 -15.64 9.10
CA SER A 310 -21.55 -15.50 10.46
C SER A 310 -22.37 -16.72 10.87
N GLY A 311 -22.08 -17.30 12.04
CA GLY A 311 -22.65 -18.59 12.43
C GLY A 311 -22.09 -19.11 13.76
N PRO A 312 -22.18 -20.43 14.04
CA PRO A 312 -22.53 -21.50 13.10
C PRO A 312 -24.04 -21.77 12.95
N ARG A 313 -24.91 -21.12 13.73
CA ARG A 313 -26.37 -21.43 13.72
C ARG A 313 -27.32 -20.23 13.72
N THR A 314 -26.83 -19.04 14.08
CA THR A 314 -27.69 -17.87 14.33
C THR A 314 -27.23 -16.66 13.50
N GLY A 315 -26.62 -16.91 12.34
CA GLY A 315 -26.15 -15.91 11.40
C GLY A 315 -26.61 -16.27 9.98
N ILE A 316 -25.89 -15.78 8.98
CA ILE A 316 -26.15 -16.12 7.56
C ILE A 316 -25.57 -17.50 7.23
N GLY A 317 -24.31 -17.77 7.52
CA GLY A 317 -23.73 -19.11 7.38
C GLY A 317 -23.64 -19.67 5.95
N GLU A 318 -23.70 -18.82 4.91
CA GLU A 318 -23.57 -19.26 3.51
C GLU A 318 -22.13 -19.59 3.12
N LEU A 319 -21.14 -19.05 3.85
CA LEU A 319 -19.72 -19.34 3.65
C LEU A 319 -19.11 -19.99 4.88
N ARG A 320 -18.12 -20.85 4.65
CA ARG A 320 -17.20 -21.36 5.67
C ARG A 320 -15.81 -20.82 5.36
N ILE A 321 -15.16 -20.32 6.40
CA ILE A 321 -13.79 -19.78 6.34
C ILE A 321 -12.84 -20.70 7.12
N PRO A 322 -11.55 -20.74 6.76
CA PRO A 322 -10.55 -21.53 7.47
C PRO A 322 -10.44 -21.16 8.96
N GLU A 323 -10.29 -22.18 9.81
CA GLU A 323 -9.95 -22.01 11.22
C GLU A 323 -8.43 -21.99 11.39
N ASN A 324 -7.82 -20.79 11.40
CA ASN A 324 -6.37 -20.63 11.54
C ASN A 324 -5.89 -20.60 13.00
N GLU A 325 -6.77 -20.18 13.91
CA GLU A 325 -6.53 -20.11 15.34
C GLU A 325 -7.72 -20.73 16.09
N PRO A 326 -7.51 -21.33 17.28
CA PRO A 326 -8.62 -21.76 18.12
C PRO A 326 -9.55 -20.58 18.44
N GLY A 327 -10.75 -20.57 17.87
CA GLY A 327 -11.66 -19.41 17.95
C GLY A 327 -12.10 -19.07 19.39
N SER A 328 -12.17 -20.08 20.25
CA SER A 328 -12.29 -19.95 21.71
C SER A 328 -12.02 -21.31 22.37
N SER A 329 -11.30 -21.32 23.49
CA SER A 329 -10.96 -22.56 24.21
C SER A 329 -12.17 -23.33 24.78
N ILE A 330 -13.37 -22.74 24.77
CA ILE A 330 -14.59 -23.31 25.37
C ILE A 330 -15.72 -23.61 24.36
N MET A 331 -15.61 -23.16 23.10
CA MET A 331 -16.72 -23.23 22.13
C MET A 331 -16.30 -23.98 20.84
N PRO A 332 -16.51 -25.31 20.77
CA PRO A 332 -16.19 -26.08 19.56
C PRO A 332 -17.07 -25.67 18.38
N GLY A 333 -16.46 -25.56 17.19
CA GLY A 333 -17.15 -25.21 15.93
C GLY A 333 -17.40 -23.72 15.70
N LYS A 334 -16.89 -22.84 16.58
CA LYS A 334 -16.93 -21.38 16.39
C LYS A 334 -15.65 -20.92 15.70
N VAL A 335 -15.77 -20.38 14.49
CA VAL A 335 -14.66 -19.75 13.76
C VAL A 335 -14.84 -18.22 13.75
N ASN A 336 -13.88 -17.48 14.30
CA ASN A 336 -13.89 -16.03 14.22
C ASN A 336 -13.26 -15.59 12.87
N PRO A 337 -13.80 -14.60 12.18
CA PRO A 337 -13.26 -14.11 10.90
C PRO A 337 -12.05 -13.17 11.11
N THR A 338 -11.00 -13.67 11.76
CA THR A 338 -9.82 -12.88 12.21
C THR A 338 -9.09 -12.18 11.06
N GLN A 339 -9.02 -12.81 9.89
CA GLN A 339 -8.44 -12.21 8.69
C GLN A 339 -9.29 -11.04 8.17
N SER A 340 -10.62 -11.13 8.21
CA SER A 340 -11.51 -10.01 7.90
C SER A 340 -11.36 -8.88 8.91
N GLU A 341 -11.24 -9.20 10.21
CA GLU A 341 -11.00 -8.21 11.26
C GLU A 341 -9.70 -7.45 11.01
N ALA A 342 -8.59 -8.17 10.77
CA ALA A 342 -7.29 -7.58 10.46
C ALA A 342 -7.32 -6.69 9.21
N MET A 343 -7.93 -7.17 8.11
CA MET A 343 -8.10 -6.40 6.87
C MET A 343 -8.87 -5.09 7.14
N THR A 344 -10.01 -5.16 7.84
CA THR A 344 -10.81 -3.97 8.11
C THR A 344 -10.09 -2.96 9.01
N MET A 345 -9.29 -3.40 9.99
CA MET A 345 -8.44 -2.51 10.78
C MET A 345 -7.36 -1.84 9.91
N VAL A 346 -6.70 -2.58 9.02
CA VAL A 346 -5.73 -2.02 8.06
C VAL A 346 -6.38 -0.94 7.21
N VAL A 347 -7.59 -1.17 6.69
CA VAL A 347 -8.29 -0.15 5.90
C VAL A 347 -8.53 1.12 6.71
N THR A 348 -8.94 1.03 7.98
CA THR A 348 -9.11 2.24 8.80
C THR A 348 -7.81 3.04 8.94
N ARG A 349 -6.66 2.37 9.03
CA ARG A 349 -5.35 3.03 9.07
C ARG A 349 -5.02 3.72 7.75
N VAL A 350 -5.30 3.09 6.62
CA VAL A 350 -5.09 3.69 5.28
C VAL A 350 -5.91 4.97 5.11
N PHE A 351 -7.16 5.01 5.59
CA PHE A 351 -7.97 6.24 5.56
C PHE A 351 -7.36 7.36 6.42
N GLY A 352 -6.83 7.04 7.60
CA GLY A 352 -6.12 8.01 8.44
C GLY A 352 -4.82 8.52 7.80
N ASN A 353 -4.09 7.63 7.13
CA ASN A 353 -2.90 7.99 6.38
C ASN A 353 -3.24 8.89 5.19
N ASP A 354 -4.33 8.61 4.45
CA ASP A 354 -4.76 9.46 3.35
C ASP A 354 -5.16 10.86 3.81
N ALA A 355 -5.86 10.98 4.93
CA ALA A 355 -6.14 12.27 5.54
C ALA A 355 -4.85 13.04 5.89
N THR A 356 -3.84 12.33 6.39
CA THR A 356 -2.52 12.91 6.70
C THR A 356 -1.81 13.41 5.44
N VAL A 357 -1.74 12.57 4.40
CA VAL A 357 -1.08 12.91 3.12
C VAL A 357 -1.81 14.04 2.40
N GLY A 358 -3.14 13.94 2.31
CA GLY A 358 -3.98 14.94 1.68
C GLY A 358 -3.84 16.29 2.35
N PHE A 359 -3.91 16.35 3.68
CA PHE A 359 -3.72 17.61 4.41
C PHE A 359 -2.31 18.16 4.24
N ALA A 360 -1.27 17.35 4.45
CA ALA A 360 0.13 17.75 4.25
C ALA A 360 0.43 18.27 2.83
N GLY A 361 -0.20 17.67 1.81
CA GLY A 361 -0.09 18.12 0.42
C GLY A 361 -0.55 19.56 0.21
N THR A 362 -1.53 20.04 0.99
CA THR A 362 -2.03 21.43 0.91
C THR A 362 -1.11 22.47 1.55
N GLN A 363 -0.10 22.04 2.33
CA GLN A 363 0.71 22.93 3.18
C GLN A 363 1.98 23.46 2.49
N GLY A 364 2.10 23.32 1.17
CA GLY A 364 3.23 23.88 0.42
C GLY A 364 3.33 25.40 0.54
N ASN A 365 4.55 25.93 0.66
CA ASN A 365 4.78 27.37 0.73
C ASN A 365 5.86 27.79 -0.27
N PHE A 366 5.46 28.65 -1.22
CA PHE A 366 6.35 29.18 -2.25
C PHE A 366 7.06 28.07 -3.04
N GLN A 367 8.37 27.90 -2.91
CA GLN A 367 9.18 26.99 -3.72
C GLN A 367 9.34 25.58 -3.14
N LEU A 368 8.81 25.29 -1.94
CA LEU A 368 9.03 24.00 -1.29
C LEU A 368 7.83 23.56 -0.43
N ASN A 369 7.41 22.30 -0.57
CA ASN A 369 6.58 21.65 0.44
C ASN A 369 7.50 20.99 1.48
N VAL A 370 7.38 21.42 2.74
CA VAL A 370 8.20 20.93 3.86
C VAL A 370 7.45 19.90 4.73
N PHE A 371 6.59 19.10 4.12
CA PHE A 371 5.92 17.96 4.76
C PHE A 371 6.32 16.62 4.11
N THR A 372 7.36 16.60 3.26
CA THR A 372 7.78 15.41 2.49
C THR A 372 7.97 14.18 3.38
N PRO A 373 8.63 14.25 4.56
CA PRO A 373 8.81 13.09 5.43
C PRO A 373 7.51 12.41 5.88
N VAL A 374 6.54 13.18 6.39
CA VAL A 374 5.30 12.59 6.92
C VAL A 374 4.44 12.03 5.79
N MET A 375 4.44 12.68 4.62
CA MET A 375 3.76 12.17 3.42
C MET A 375 4.39 10.85 2.97
N ALA A 376 5.73 10.78 2.88
CA ALA A 376 6.45 9.58 2.50
C ALA A 376 6.15 8.41 3.45
N HIS A 377 6.22 8.65 4.75
CA HIS A 377 5.95 7.62 5.76
C HIS A 377 4.52 7.08 5.65
N ALA A 378 3.51 7.95 5.56
CA ALA A 378 2.11 7.55 5.49
C ALA A 378 1.78 6.77 4.19
N VAL A 379 2.36 7.16 3.05
CA VAL A 379 2.20 6.44 1.77
C VAL A 379 2.86 5.06 1.86
N LEU A 380 4.11 4.98 2.30
CA LEU A 380 4.86 3.72 2.39
C LEU A 380 4.24 2.76 3.42
N GLU A 381 3.74 3.28 4.55
CA GLU A 381 2.99 2.49 5.54
C GLU A 381 1.72 1.89 4.91
N SER A 382 0.92 2.70 4.20
CA SER A 382 -0.29 2.22 3.52
C SER A 382 0.02 1.16 2.47
N VAL A 383 1.06 1.36 1.66
CA VAL A 383 1.51 0.37 0.67
C VAL A 383 1.86 -0.94 1.35
N ARG A 384 2.68 -0.91 2.41
CA ARG A 384 3.06 -2.11 3.16
C ARG A 384 1.85 -2.82 3.77
N LEU A 385 1.02 -2.09 4.52
CA LEU A 385 -0.11 -2.67 5.23
C LEU A 385 -1.12 -3.31 4.28
N VAL A 386 -1.47 -2.63 3.18
CA VAL A 386 -2.39 -3.19 2.17
C VAL A 386 -1.79 -4.44 1.53
N SER A 387 -0.51 -4.41 1.17
CA SER A 387 0.14 -5.56 0.56
C SER A 387 0.16 -6.78 1.48
N ASP A 388 0.54 -6.58 2.74
CA ASP A 388 0.63 -7.66 3.73
C ASP A 388 -0.77 -8.18 4.08
N ALA A 389 -1.77 -7.31 4.18
CA ALA A 389 -3.17 -7.69 4.39
C ALA A 389 -3.73 -8.48 3.21
N CYS A 390 -3.48 -8.07 1.96
CA CYS A 390 -3.90 -8.81 0.77
C CYS A 390 -3.28 -10.22 0.74
N ARG A 391 -1.98 -10.34 1.02
CA ARG A 391 -1.29 -11.63 1.09
C ARG A 391 -1.89 -12.53 2.18
N SER A 392 -2.03 -12.00 3.39
CA SER A 392 -2.58 -12.72 4.54
C SER A 392 -4.03 -13.16 4.30
N PHE A 393 -4.87 -12.26 3.81
CA PHE A 393 -6.28 -12.55 3.53
C PHE A 393 -6.44 -13.58 2.40
N ARG A 394 -5.60 -13.51 1.37
CA ARG A 394 -5.55 -14.53 0.32
C ARG A 394 -5.22 -15.91 0.91
N GLU A 395 -4.08 -16.01 1.59
CA GLU A 395 -3.52 -17.29 2.07
C GLU A 395 -4.35 -17.93 3.16
N HIS A 396 -4.83 -17.14 4.10
CA HIS A 396 -5.48 -17.62 5.33
C HIS A 396 -7.01 -17.46 5.32
N CYS A 397 -7.60 -16.96 4.24
CA CYS A 397 -9.06 -16.87 4.12
C CYS A 397 -9.56 -17.30 2.74
N VAL A 398 -9.20 -16.58 1.67
CA VAL A 398 -9.81 -16.77 0.34
C VAL A 398 -9.52 -18.15 -0.26
N VAL A 399 -8.28 -18.64 -0.18
CA VAL A 399 -7.90 -19.93 -0.77
C VAL A 399 -8.71 -21.08 -0.18
N GLY A 400 -8.96 -21.06 1.13
CA GLY A 400 -9.76 -22.07 1.84
C GLY A 400 -11.24 -21.70 2.03
N LEU A 401 -11.74 -20.69 1.31
CA LEU A 401 -13.14 -20.29 1.37
C LEU A 401 -14.03 -21.39 0.77
N GLU A 402 -15.05 -21.83 1.49
CA GLU A 402 -15.99 -22.87 1.04
C GLU A 402 -17.45 -22.36 1.08
N ALA A 403 -18.26 -22.80 0.11
CA ALA A 403 -19.70 -22.55 0.13
C ALA A 403 -20.44 -23.59 1.00
N ASP A 404 -21.28 -23.14 1.93
CA ASP A 404 -22.18 -24.04 2.66
C ASP A 404 -23.44 -24.30 1.83
N ARG A 405 -23.31 -25.21 0.86
CA ARG A 405 -24.37 -25.52 -0.11
C ARG A 405 -25.69 -25.95 0.55
N ALA A 406 -25.64 -26.53 1.76
CA ALA A 406 -26.84 -26.92 2.49
C ALA A 406 -27.60 -25.70 3.02
N VAL A 407 -26.90 -24.77 3.68
CA VAL A 407 -27.50 -23.53 4.19
C VAL A 407 -27.98 -22.64 3.05
N ILE A 408 -27.19 -22.56 1.96
CA ILE A 408 -27.58 -21.81 0.76
C ILE A 408 -28.89 -22.35 0.16
N ALA A 409 -29.04 -23.68 0.06
CA ALA A 409 -30.27 -24.30 -0.42
C ALA A 409 -31.46 -24.02 0.51
N GLU A 410 -31.26 -24.10 1.83
CA GLU A 410 -32.30 -23.78 2.82
C GLU A 410 -32.78 -22.33 2.67
N HIS A 411 -31.87 -21.38 2.48
CA HIS A 411 -32.23 -19.98 2.23
C HIS A 411 -33.03 -19.80 0.94
N LEU A 412 -32.62 -20.46 -0.15
CA LEU A 412 -33.34 -20.39 -1.42
C LEU A 412 -34.74 -20.99 -1.34
N ASP A 413 -34.91 -22.12 -0.65
CA ASP A 413 -36.21 -22.77 -0.47
C ASP A 413 -37.16 -21.90 0.37
N ALA A 414 -36.61 -21.10 1.29
CA ALA A 414 -37.36 -20.16 2.13
C ALA A 414 -37.63 -18.80 1.45
N ASP A 415 -36.95 -18.48 0.35
CA ASP A 415 -36.98 -17.15 -0.26
C ASP A 415 -38.32 -16.86 -0.96
N LEU A 416 -39.01 -15.83 -0.47
CA LEU A 416 -40.26 -15.36 -1.06
C LEU A 416 -40.03 -14.47 -2.29
N MET A 417 -38.80 -14.01 -2.55
CA MET A 417 -38.47 -13.15 -3.69
C MET A 417 -38.39 -13.90 -5.01
N LEU A 418 -38.33 -15.23 -4.98
CA LEU A 418 -38.57 -16.10 -6.14
C LEU A 418 -39.93 -15.81 -6.83
N VAL A 419 -40.88 -15.20 -6.11
CA VAL A 419 -42.19 -14.78 -6.64
C VAL A 419 -42.07 -13.84 -7.83
N THR A 420 -40.96 -13.12 -7.96
CA THR A 420 -40.69 -12.20 -9.07
C THR A 420 -40.68 -12.91 -10.42
N ALA A 421 -40.34 -14.21 -10.47
CA ALA A 421 -40.43 -15.03 -11.67
C ALA A 421 -41.88 -15.26 -12.15
N LEU A 422 -42.88 -15.12 -11.26
CA LEU A 422 -44.28 -15.28 -11.64
C LEU A 422 -44.84 -14.03 -12.32
N ALA A 423 -44.28 -12.84 -12.05
CA ALA A 423 -44.85 -11.58 -12.49
C ALA A 423 -45.02 -11.45 -14.02
N PRO A 424 -44.10 -11.92 -14.89
CA PRO A 424 -44.30 -11.94 -16.34
C PRO A 424 -45.47 -12.82 -16.82
N HIS A 425 -45.89 -13.80 -16.02
CA HIS A 425 -46.91 -14.78 -16.39
C HIS A 425 -48.30 -14.45 -15.84
N ILE A 426 -48.37 -13.93 -14.61
CA ILE A 426 -49.65 -13.68 -13.91
C ILE A 426 -49.85 -12.20 -13.52
N GLY A 427 -48.89 -11.32 -13.81
CA GLY A 427 -48.90 -9.91 -13.44
C GLY A 427 -48.42 -9.65 -12.01
N TYR A 428 -47.93 -8.42 -11.78
CA TYR A 428 -47.34 -8.02 -10.50
C TYR A 428 -48.30 -8.15 -9.31
N ASP A 429 -49.56 -7.69 -9.44
CA ASP A 429 -50.50 -7.69 -8.32
C ASP A 429 -50.84 -9.10 -7.82
N ALA A 430 -50.95 -10.06 -8.74
CA ALA A 430 -51.20 -11.47 -8.40
C ALA A 430 -49.98 -12.10 -7.72
N ALA A 431 -48.77 -11.87 -8.27
CA ALA A 431 -47.52 -12.31 -7.67
C ALA A 431 -47.32 -11.72 -6.25
N ALA A 432 -47.55 -10.42 -6.08
CA ALA A 432 -47.45 -9.75 -4.79
C ALA A 432 -48.48 -10.28 -3.76
N ALA A 433 -49.69 -10.65 -4.19
CA ALA A 433 -50.68 -11.28 -3.32
C ALA A 433 -50.21 -12.65 -2.83
N ILE A 434 -49.60 -13.46 -3.71
CA ILE A 434 -49.02 -14.78 -3.36
C ILE A 434 -47.93 -14.63 -2.29
N ALA A 435 -46.95 -13.75 -2.49
CA ALA A 435 -45.87 -13.56 -1.51
C ALA A 435 -46.39 -13.03 -0.17
N LYS A 436 -47.37 -12.10 -0.19
CA LYS A 436 -48.02 -11.62 1.05
C LYS A 436 -48.76 -12.74 1.77
N GLN A 437 -49.39 -13.65 1.04
CA GLN A 437 -50.08 -14.79 1.64
C GLN A 437 -49.08 -15.77 2.26
N ALA A 438 -48.01 -16.13 1.53
CA ALA A 438 -46.94 -16.99 2.03
C ALA A 438 -46.35 -16.47 3.34
N HIS A 439 -46.02 -15.17 3.37
CA HIS A 439 -45.49 -14.52 4.56
C HIS A 439 -46.45 -14.52 5.76
N ARG A 440 -47.75 -14.24 5.53
CA ARG A 440 -48.76 -14.21 6.59
C ARG A 440 -48.98 -15.58 7.23
N ASP A 441 -48.99 -16.62 6.41
CA ASP A 441 -49.35 -17.96 6.85
C ASP A 441 -48.13 -18.79 7.26
N GLY A 442 -46.92 -18.31 6.94
CA GLY A 442 -45.67 -19.05 7.15
C GLY A 442 -45.50 -20.23 6.19
N SER A 443 -46.21 -20.24 5.07
CA SER A 443 -46.10 -21.27 4.03
C SER A 443 -44.98 -20.94 3.04
N THR A 444 -44.54 -21.96 2.31
CA THR A 444 -43.59 -21.77 1.21
C THR A 444 -44.23 -20.99 0.07
N LEU A 445 -43.41 -20.36 -0.76
CA LEU A 445 -43.89 -19.68 -1.95
C LEU A 445 -44.68 -20.62 -2.88
N ARG A 446 -44.20 -21.85 -3.04
CA ARG A 446 -44.86 -22.88 -3.87
C ARG A 446 -46.25 -23.22 -3.36
N GLU A 447 -46.40 -23.44 -2.05
CA GLU A 447 -47.70 -23.72 -1.43
C GLU A 447 -48.69 -22.56 -1.64
N ALA A 448 -48.25 -21.32 -1.41
CA ALA A 448 -49.09 -20.14 -1.63
C ALA A 448 -49.46 -19.95 -3.11
N ALA A 449 -48.53 -20.21 -4.04
CA ALA A 449 -48.78 -20.10 -5.47
C ALA A 449 -49.84 -21.12 -5.94
N LEU A 450 -49.73 -22.37 -5.49
CA LEU A 450 -50.73 -23.41 -5.78
C LEU A 450 -52.08 -23.12 -5.15
N ALA A 451 -52.10 -22.65 -3.90
CA ALA A 451 -53.33 -22.28 -3.19
C ALA A 451 -54.06 -21.09 -3.84
N SER A 452 -53.35 -20.22 -4.57
CA SER A 452 -53.96 -19.10 -5.29
C SER A 452 -54.85 -19.52 -6.46
N GLY A 453 -54.69 -20.75 -6.96
CA GLY A 453 -55.33 -21.24 -8.18
C GLY A 453 -54.86 -20.56 -9.48
N SER A 454 -53.92 -19.61 -9.38
CA SER A 454 -53.40 -18.85 -10.54
C SER A 454 -52.18 -19.50 -11.19
N VAL A 455 -51.56 -20.48 -10.53
CA VAL A 455 -50.36 -21.18 -10.98
C VAL A 455 -50.54 -22.68 -10.74
N SER A 456 -50.31 -23.51 -11.76
CA SER A 456 -50.29 -24.96 -11.62
C SER A 456 -48.91 -25.45 -11.11
N ALA A 457 -48.81 -26.69 -10.64
CA ALA A 457 -47.52 -27.25 -10.20
C ALA A 457 -46.51 -27.32 -11.36
N GLU A 458 -46.96 -27.69 -12.55
CA GLU A 458 -46.12 -27.74 -13.75
C GLU A 458 -45.66 -26.35 -14.18
N ASP A 459 -46.55 -25.35 -14.12
CA ASP A 459 -46.19 -23.97 -14.42
C ASP A 459 -45.22 -23.39 -13.39
N TYR A 460 -45.42 -23.67 -12.09
CA TYR A 460 -44.50 -23.22 -11.05
C TYR A 460 -43.10 -23.79 -11.27
N ASP A 461 -42.99 -25.10 -11.46
CA ASP A 461 -41.71 -25.79 -11.63
C ASP A 461 -41.01 -25.36 -12.94
N ARG A 462 -41.76 -24.88 -13.95
CA ARG A 462 -41.22 -24.33 -15.19
C ARG A 462 -40.81 -22.86 -15.09
N TRP A 463 -41.60 -22.04 -14.39
CA TRP A 463 -41.40 -20.59 -14.34
C TRP A 463 -40.42 -20.17 -13.24
N VAL A 464 -40.41 -20.88 -12.10
CA VAL A 464 -39.55 -20.56 -10.96
C VAL A 464 -38.29 -21.42 -11.02
N ASP A 465 -37.33 -20.99 -11.84
CA ASP A 465 -35.98 -21.55 -11.92
C ASP A 465 -34.97 -20.54 -11.36
N PRO A 466 -34.49 -20.71 -10.11
CA PRO A 466 -33.54 -19.79 -9.49
C PRO A 466 -32.26 -19.59 -10.31
N ALA A 467 -31.80 -20.60 -11.06
CA ALA A 467 -30.59 -20.49 -11.88
C ALA A 467 -30.83 -19.70 -13.17
N ALA A 468 -32.03 -19.76 -13.75
CA ALA A 468 -32.41 -18.91 -14.87
C ALA A 468 -32.57 -17.44 -14.45
N MET A 469 -33.02 -17.20 -13.21
CA MET A 469 -33.22 -15.84 -12.65
C MET A 469 -31.91 -15.05 -12.41
N THR A 470 -30.73 -15.66 -12.58
CA THR A 470 -29.44 -14.97 -12.40
C THR A 470 -28.86 -14.37 -13.69
N ARG A 471 -29.61 -14.38 -14.80
CA ARG A 471 -29.17 -13.89 -16.12
C ARG A 471 -30.34 -13.32 -16.93
N PRO A 472 -30.08 -12.46 -17.94
CA PRO A 472 -31.11 -12.04 -18.88
C PRO A 472 -31.66 -13.22 -19.71
N ASP A 473 -32.89 -13.06 -20.20
CA ASP A 473 -33.62 -14.01 -21.06
C ASP A 473 -32.92 -14.34 -22.39
#